data_AF-A0A1Q3LBG8-F1
#
_entry.id   AF-A0A1Q3LBG8-F1
#
_cell.length_a   1.000
_cell.length_b   1.000
_cell.length_c   1.000
_cell.angle_alpha   90.00
_cell.angle_beta   90.00
_cell.angle_gamma   90.00
#
_symmetry.space_group_name_H-M   'P 1'
#
loop_
_entity.id
_entity.type
_entity.pdbx_description
1 polymer ?
#
loop_
_entity_poly.entity_id
_entity_poly.type
_entity_poly.pdbx_seq_one_letter_code
_entity_poly.pdbx_strand_id
1 'polypeptide(L)'
;MIRTLFLALIGIVCLGVTAEAQQSYGKAQRRDPLFLRFPEMADRYWERSETSTASNRVVAIPMPKQCAFLYADSYTRGQMSPKEVQDTALSACNRRLTELGPLGENYSVDCRCQVVISNDNYLVPRDMLPDDAYGPVSIFYRDDRGNIARLNGVVRYGALIGRDRSVTFTVDNPRGERVCDGTMTNEGPASGQFSLSCFGGKFGGRGSYESKTGAPNDHVIARGQTGRGQPVVMVIGLPAQLAANTYGGV
;
A
#
# COMPACT_ATOMS: atom_id res chain seq x y z
N MET A 1 45.18 -60.20 -26.17
CA MET A 1 43.72 -60.38 -26.21
C MET A 1 43.16 -59.87 -24.89
N ILE A 2 42.56 -58.66 -24.90
CA ILE A 2 41.14 -58.38 -24.61
C ILE A 2 40.82 -58.44 -23.10
N ARG A 3 40.88 -57.33 -22.35
CA ARG A 3 39.79 -56.35 -22.04
C ARG A 3 38.52 -57.00 -21.47
N THR A 4 38.19 -56.74 -20.20
CA THR A 4 36.83 -56.60 -19.56
C THR A 4 36.94 -56.92 -18.06
N LEU A 5 36.24 -56.30 -17.10
CA LEU A 5 35.34 -55.14 -17.04
C LEU A 5 35.27 -54.76 -15.53
N PHE A 6 35.53 -53.50 -15.16
CA PHE A 6 35.18 -52.97 -13.84
C PHE A 6 33.70 -52.57 -13.87
N LEU A 7 32.85 -53.25 -13.08
CA LEU A 7 31.47 -52.85 -12.83
C LEU A 7 31.44 -51.96 -11.59
N ALA A 8 31.44 -50.64 -11.79
CA ALA A 8 31.12 -49.68 -10.77
C ALA A 8 29.58 -49.53 -10.69
N LEU A 9 28.98 -49.94 -9.57
CA LEU A 9 27.61 -49.59 -9.22
C LEU A 9 27.56 -48.08 -8.91
N ILE A 10 27.06 -47.29 -9.85
CA ILE A 10 26.62 -45.91 -9.59
C ILE A 10 25.18 -45.99 -9.07
N GLY A 11 25.04 -45.92 -7.75
CA GLY A 11 23.75 -45.69 -7.11
C GLY A 11 23.30 -44.25 -7.39
N ILE A 12 22.32 -44.09 -8.27
CA ILE A 12 21.62 -42.82 -8.49
C ILE A 12 20.77 -42.57 -7.24
N VAL A 13 21.26 -41.71 -6.34
CA VAL A 13 20.44 -41.10 -5.30
C VAL A 13 19.53 -40.08 -6.00
N CYS A 14 18.31 -40.49 -6.30
CA CYS A 14 17.24 -39.57 -6.65
C CYS A 14 16.96 -38.69 -5.43
N LEU A 15 17.59 -37.51 -5.37
CA LEU A 15 17.19 -36.44 -4.48
C LEU A 15 15.80 -35.98 -4.95
N GLY A 16 14.77 -36.50 -4.30
CA GLY A 16 13.42 -35.97 -4.41
C GLY A 16 13.45 -34.50 -3.99
N VAL A 17 13.22 -33.61 -4.95
CA VAL A 17 12.89 -32.22 -4.69
C VAL A 17 11.50 -32.23 -4.06
N THR A 18 11.45 -32.34 -2.74
CA THR A 18 10.20 -32.16 -1.99
C THR A 18 9.78 -30.71 -2.18
N ALA A 19 8.56 -30.52 -2.68
CA ALA A 19 7.89 -29.23 -2.79
C ALA A 19 8.17 -28.39 -1.53
N GLU A 20 8.78 -27.23 -1.71
CA GLU A 20 9.03 -26.29 -0.63
C GLU A 20 7.70 -25.98 0.05
N ALA A 21 7.54 -26.44 1.29
CA ALA A 21 6.41 -26.06 2.11
C ALA A 21 6.48 -24.54 2.30
N GLN A 22 5.57 -23.82 1.64
CA GLN A 22 5.54 -22.36 1.72
C GLN A 22 5.35 -21.97 3.18
N GLN A 23 6.36 -21.31 3.76
CA GLN A 23 6.40 -20.98 5.18
C GLN A 23 5.21 -20.06 5.51
N SER A 24 4.29 -20.56 6.33
CA SER A 24 3.12 -19.80 6.79
C SER A 24 3.45 -19.03 8.06
N TYR A 25 3.12 -17.74 8.09
CA TYR A 25 3.28 -16.84 9.23
C TYR A 25 1.96 -16.63 10.00
N GLY A 26 1.08 -17.64 9.92
CA GLY A 26 -0.21 -17.66 10.60
C GLY A 26 -1.37 -17.27 9.69
N LYS A 27 -2.59 -17.46 10.20
CA LYS A 27 -3.82 -17.22 9.45
C LYS A 27 -4.18 -15.74 9.37
N ALA A 28 -4.56 -15.29 8.19
CA ALA A 28 -5.18 -14.00 7.94
C ALA A 28 -6.57 -13.93 8.58
N GLN A 29 -6.89 -12.77 9.15
CA GLN A 29 -8.16 -12.48 9.80
C GLN A 29 -8.73 -11.19 9.22
N ARG A 30 -10.06 -11.11 9.10
CA ARG A 30 -10.75 -9.93 8.56
C ARG A 30 -10.40 -8.61 9.26
N ARG A 31 -10.01 -8.68 10.55
CA ARG A 31 -9.63 -7.50 11.36
C ARG A 31 -8.14 -7.16 11.30
N ASP A 32 -7.34 -7.91 10.53
CA ASP A 32 -5.91 -7.59 10.39
C ASP A 32 -5.71 -6.24 9.66
N PRO A 33 -4.68 -5.45 10.00
CA PRO A 33 -4.45 -4.11 9.45
C PRO A 33 -4.46 -4.01 7.92
N LEU A 34 -3.97 -5.05 7.23
CA LEU A 34 -3.99 -5.11 5.77
C LEU A 34 -5.41 -5.00 5.19
N PHE A 35 -6.41 -5.62 5.80
CA PHE A 35 -7.82 -5.56 5.36
C PHE A 35 -8.51 -4.28 5.80
N LEU A 36 -8.11 -3.74 6.96
CA LEU A 36 -8.57 -2.45 7.45
C LEU A 36 -8.16 -1.31 6.51
N ARG A 37 -6.96 -1.40 5.96
CA ARG A 37 -6.41 -0.48 4.97
C ARG A 37 -7.11 -0.55 3.62
N PHE A 38 -7.54 -1.73 3.20
CA PHE A 38 -8.19 -1.96 1.91
C PHE A 38 -9.60 -2.54 2.12
N PRO A 39 -10.61 -1.70 2.45
CA PRO A 39 -11.95 -2.17 2.78
C PRO A 39 -12.61 -2.97 1.65
N GLU A 40 -12.41 -2.54 0.39
CA GLU A 40 -12.92 -3.27 -0.78
C GLU A 40 -12.27 -4.65 -0.93
N MET A 41 -10.98 -4.76 -0.61
CA MET A 41 -10.30 -6.05 -0.57
C MET A 41 -10.90 -6.93 0.52
N ALA A 42 -11.20 -6.37 1.69
CA ALA A 42 -11.82 -7.13 2.79
C ALA A 42 -13.20 -7.67 2.41
N ASP A 43 -14.06 -6.83 1.82
CA ASP A 43 -15.37 -7.22 1.28
C ASP A 43 -15.21 -8.35 0.25
N ARG A 44 -14.35 -8.12 -0.75
CA ARG A 44 -14.09 -9.08 -1.81
C ARG A 44 -13.50 -10.37 -1.27
N TYR A 45 -12.59 -10.34 -0.30
CA TYR A 45 -11.90 -11.54 0.17
C TYR A 45 -12.78 -12.40 1.09
N TRP A 46 -13.56 -11.78 1.97
CA TRP A 46 -14.28 -12.47 3.04
C TRP A 46 -15.79 -12.62 2.81
N GLU A 47 -16.43 -11.66 2.14
CA GLU A 47 -17.90 -11.58 2.09
C GLU A 47 -18.47 -12.08 0.76
N ARG A 48 -17.79 -11.82 -0.35
CA ARG A 48 -18.28 -12.25 -1.66
C ARG A 48 -18.22 -13.77 -1.80
N SER A 49 -19.31 -14.36 -2.30
CA SER A 49 -19.40 -15.81 -2.50
C SER A 49 -18.41 -16.32 -3.56
N GLU A 50 -18.07 -15.50 -4.54
CA GLU A 50 -17.13 -15.81 -5.63
C GLU A 50 -15.74 -16.22 -5.13
N THR A 51 -15.29 -15.57 -4.07
CA THR A 51 -13.94 -15.65 -3.47
C THR A 51 -13.92 -16.45 -2.17
N SER A 52 -14.97 -16.33 -1.34
CA SER A 52 -15.05 -17.05 -0.05
C SER A 52 -15.11 -18.56 -0.25
N THR A 53 -15.72 -19.03 -1.35
CA THR A 53 -15.78 -20.45 -1.74
C THR A 53 -14.74 -20.85 -2.81
N ALA A 54 -13.76 -19.98 -3.08
CA ALA A 54 -12.71 -20.27 -4.06
C ALA A 54 -11.77 -21.38 -3.55
N SER A 55 -11.30 -22.24 -4.47
CA SER A 55 -10.32 -23.28 -4.14
C SER A 55 -8.91 -22.71 -3.97
N ASN A 56 -8.60 -21.60 -4.65
CA ASN A 56 -7.43 -20.79 -4.33
C ASN A 56 -7.79 -19.31 -4.33
N ARG A 57 -7.21 -18.56 -3.38
CA ARG A 57 -7.29 -17.11 -3.27
C ARG A 57 -5.97 -16.52 -2.83
N VAL A 58 -5.55 -15.45 -3.50
CA VAL A 58 -4.24 -14.82 -3.31
C VAL A 58 -4.39 -13.30 -3.25
N VAL A 59 -3.62 -12.67 -2.38
CA VAL A 59 -3.43 -11.21 -2.34
C VAL A 59 -1.95 -10.89 -2.52
N ALA A 60 -1.66 -9.96 -3.42
CA ALA A 60 -0.36 -9.36 -3.64
C ALA A 60 -0.40 -7.86 -3.33
N ILE A 61 0.67 -7.35 -2.72
CA ILE A 61 0.87 -5.93 -2.46
C ILE A 61 2.31 -5.53 -2.79
N PRO A 62 2.59 -4.26 -3.07
CA PRO A 62 3.97 -3.78 -3.13
C PRO A 62 4.60 -3.75 -1.73
N MET A 63 5.84 -4.24 -1.65
CA MET A 63 6.67 -4.29 -0.46
C MET A 63 7.91 -3.42 -0.65
N PRO A 64 8.55 -2.90 0.43
CA PRO A 64 8.20 -3.06 1.85
C PRO A 64 6.92 -2.32 2.26
N LYS A 65 6.48 -2.43 3.53
CA LYS A 65 5.17 -1.91 3.99
C LYS A 65 4.82 -0.47 3.61
N GLN A 66 5.82 0.40 3.42
CA GLN A 66 5.63 1.78 2.96
C GLN A 66 5.06 1.84 1.53
N CYS A 67 5.36 0.84 0.70
CA CYS A 67 4.91 0.69 -0.68
C CYS A 67 3.48 0.12 -0.78
N ALA A 68 2.87 -0.32 0.31
CA ALA A 68 1.56 -0.97 0.27
C ALA A 68 0.42 0.05 0.12
N PHE A 69 0.43 0.91 -0.90
CA PHE A 69 -0.66 1.86 -1.19
C PHE A 69 -1.68 1.32 -2.20
N LEU A 70 -1.43 0.14 -2.76
CA LEU A 70 -2.35 -0.60 -3.63
C LEU A 70 -2.32 -2.09 -3.27
N TYR A 71 -3.30 -2.83 -3.77
CA TYR A 71 -3.32 -4.29 -3.75
C TYR A 71 -3.76 -4.85 -5.11
N ALA A 72 -3.48 -6.12 -5.33
CA ALA A 72 -4.15 -6.93 -6.35
C ALA A 72 -4.46 -8.30 -5.77
N ASP A 73 -5.57 -8.88 -6.17
CA ASP A 73 -6.01 -10.19 -5.73
C ASP A 73 -6.43 -11.06 -6.92
N SER A 74 -6.35 -12.36 -6.74
CA SER A 74 -6.80 -13.34 -7.72
C SER A 74 -7.37 -14.56 -7.01
N TYR A 75 -8.36 -15.20 -7.63
CA TYR A 75 -9.02 -16.38 -7.10
C TYR A 75 -9.48 -17.30 -8.22
N THR A 76 -9.69 -18.57 -7.89
CA THR A 76 -10.20 -19.58 -8.82
C THR A 76 -11.08 -20.60 -8.11
N ARG A 77 -11.99 -21.23 -8.86
CA ARG A 77 -12.82 -22.36 -8.40
C ARG A 77 -12.40 -23.66 -9.09
N GLY A 78 -11.12 -23.78 -9.43
CA GLY A 78 -10.52 -24.97 -10.06
C GLY A 78 -10.19 -24.81 -11.54
N GLN A 79 -10.39 -23.62 -12.12
CA GLN A 79 -10.02 -23.34 -13.51
C GLN A 79 -8.52 -23.07 -13.68
N MET A 80 -7.84 -22.66 -12.60
CA MET A 80 -6.43 -22.33 -12.57
C MET A 80 -5.72 -23.15 -11.49
N SER A 81 -4.48 -23.51 -11.74
CA SER A 81 -3.57 -24.03 -10.73
C SER A 81 -3.22 -22.98 -9.67
N PRO A 82 -2.80 -23.36 -8.46
CA PRO A 82 -2.38 -22.42 -7.42
C PRO A 82 -1.32 -21.43 -7.90
N LYS A 83 -0.38 -21.90 -8.72
CA LYS A 83 0.69 -21.07 -9.30
C LYS A 83 0.15 -20.01 -10.25
N GLU A 84 -0.75 -20.38 -11.15
CA GLU A 84 -1.36 -19.43 -12.08
C GLU A 84 -2.13 -18.32 -11.35
N VAL A 85 -2.80 -18.64 -10.24
CA VAL A 85 -3.50 -17.64 -9.41
C VAL A 85 -2.51 -16.66 -8.78
N GLN A 86 -1.37 -17.17 -8.28
CA GLN A 86 -0.30 -16.32 -7.74
C GLN A 86 0.31 -15.41 -8.81
N ASP A 87 0.68 -15.99 -9.97
CA ASP A 87 1.30 -15.26 -11.07
C ASP A 87 0.34 -14.18 -11.63
N THR A 88 -0.97 -14.46 -11.65
CA THR A 88 -2.00 -13.48 -12.04
C THR A 88 -2.08 -12.30 -11.07
N ALA A 89 -2.13 -12.56 -9.75
CA ALA A 89 -2.15 -11.50 -8.75
C ALA A 89 -0.87 -10.65 -8.78
N LEU A 90 0.30 -11.28 -8.91
CA LEU A 90 1.58 -10.60 -9.04
C LEU A 90 1.66 -9.73 -10.29
N SER A 91 1.25 -10.27 -11.45
CA SER A 91 1.23 -9.54 -12.71
C SER A 91 0.33 -8.31 -12.63
N ALA A 92 -0.89 -8.47 -12.10
CA ALA A 92 -1.82 -7.36 -11.90
C ALA A 92 -1.26 -6.29 -10.94
N CYS A 93 -0.64 -6.70 -9.83
CA CYS A 93 -0.01 -5.78 -8.89
C CYS A 93 1.13 -4.98 -9.56
N ASN A 94 2.06 -5.65 -10.23
CA ASN A 94 3.20 -5.01 -10.88
C ASN A 94 2.77 -4.06 -12.01
N ARG A 95 1.74 -4.45 -12.78
CA ARG A 95 1.14 -3.59 -13.80
C ARG A 95 0.59 -2.31 -13.17
N ARG A 96 -0.27 -2.42 -12.14
CA ARG A 96 -0.84 -1.26 -11.45
C ARG A 96 0.23 -0.37 -10.81
N LEU A 97 1.26 -0.97 -10.21
CA LEU A 97 2.40 -0.23 -9.64
C LEU A 97 3.13 0.59 -10.71
N THR A 98 3.30 0.03 -11.91
CA THR A 98 3.92 0.72 -13.05
C THR A 98 3.02 1.83 -13.60
N GLU A 99 1.72 1.57 -13.73
CA GLU A 99 0.71 2.53 -14.22
C GLU A 99 0.58 3.77 -13.32
N LEU A 100 0.65 3.59 -12.00
CA LEU A 100 0.54 4.70 -11.04
C LEU A 100 1.81 5.58 -10.98
N GLY A 101 2.92 5.10 -11.55
CA GLY A 101 4.17 5.83 -11.65
C GLY A 101 5.09 5.64 -10.45
N PRO A 102 6.36 6.09 -10.57
CA PRO A 102 7.38 5.82 -9.56
C PRO A 102 7.12 6.57 -8.26
N LEU A 103 7.49 5.94 -7.15
CA LEU A 103 7.41 6.52 -5.81
C LEU A 103 8.67 7.29 -5.39
N GLY A 104 9.67 7.40 -6.27
CA GLY A 104 10.99 7.96 -5.95
C GLY A 104 10.96 9.39 -5.41
N GLU A 105 9.90 10.16 -5.70
CA GLU A 105 9.69 11.49 -5.13
C GLU A 105 9.07 11.48 -3.73
N ASN A 106 8.37 10.41 -3.35
CA ASN A 106 7.79 10.25 -2.01
C ASN A 106 8.79 9.60 -1.04
N TYR A 107 9.54 8.61 -1.50
CA TYR A 107 10.52 7.88 -0.69
C TYR A 107 11.50 7.09 -1.56
N SER A 108 12.73 6.95 -1.07
CA SER A 108 13.82 6.25 -1.76
C SER A 108 13.84 4.75 -1.43
N VAL A 109 12.74 4.03 -1.68
CA VAL A 109 12.69 2.57 -1.56
C VAL A 109 12.28 1.89 -2.86
N ASP A 110 12.90 0.74 -3.14
CA ASP A 110 12.55 -0.11 -4.28
C ASP A 110 11.27 -0.89 -3.95
N CYS A 111 10.17 -0.56 -4.62
CA CYS A 111 8.88 -1.19 -4.40
C CYS A 111 8.66 -2.33 -5.38
N ARG A 112 8.45 -3.54 -4.86
CA ARG A 112 8.15 -4.71 -5.69
C ARG A 112 6.94 -5.47 -5.16
N CYS A 113 6.10 -5.96 -6.06
CA CYS A 113 4.95 -6.74 -5.65
C CYS A 113 5.35 -8.13 -5.17
N GLN A 114 4.76 -8.54 -4.06
CA GLN A 114 4.91 -9.88 -3.50
C GLN A 114 3.53 -10.42 -3.08
N VAL A 115 3.33 -11.73 -3.22
CA VAL A 115 2.18 -12.44 -2.69
C VAL A 115 2.32 -12.51 -1.18
N VAL A 116 1.38 -11.89 -0.45
CA VAL A 116 1.42 -11.79 1.01
C VAL A 116 0.39 -12.69 1.70
N ILE A 117 -0.71 -13.01 1.02
CA ILE A 117 -1.70 -13.98 1.49
C ILE A 117 -1.94 -15.02 0.40
N SER A 118 -1.95 -16.29 0.77
CA SER A 118 -2.48 -17.39 -0.05
C SER A 118 -3.33 -18.31 0.81
N ASN A 119 -4.58 -18.56 0.39
CA ASN A 119 -5.51 -19.47 1.05
C ASN A 119 -5.58 -19.25 2.57
N ASP A 120 -5.86 -18.02 2.97
CA ASP A 120 -5.91 -17.53 4.37
C ASP A 120 -4.61 -17.57 5.15
N ASN A 121 -3.48 -17.89 4.54
CA ASN A 121 -2.20 -17.92 5.24
C ASN A 121 -1.34 -16.75 4.80
N TYR A 122 -0.73 -16.08 5.78
CA TYR A 122 0.32 -15.11 5.51
C TYR A 122 1.58 -15.81 5.05
N LEU A 123 2.17 -15.29 3.98
CA LEU A 123 3.39 -15.82 3.36
C LEU A 123 4.61 -14.97 3.63
N VAL A 124 4.41 -13.84 4.32
CA VAL A 124 5.45 -12.97 4.83
C VAL A 124 5.24 -12.75 6.33
N PRO A 125 6.31 -12.46 7.10
CA PRO A 125 6.20 -12.09 8.50
C PRO A 125 5.21 -10.95 8.72
N ARG A 126 4.41 -11.02 9.80
CA ARG A 126 3.37 -10.03 10.09
C ARG A 126 3.93 -8.62 10.31
N ASP A 127 5.13 -8.50 10.85
CA ASP A 127 5.85 -7.24 11.07
C ASP A 127 6.30 -6.55 9.76
N MET A 128 6.37 -7.30 8.65
CA MET A 128 6.65 -6.77 7.33
C MET A 128 5.40 -6.23 6.61
N LEU A 129 4.20 -6.56 7.08
CA LEU A 129 2.95 -6.10 6.46
C LEU A 129 2.67 -4.64 6.78
N PRO A 130 1.88 -3.94 5.94
CA PRO A 130 1.35 -2.63 6.31
C PRO A 130 0.56 -2.75 7.61
N ASP A 131 0.94 -1.90 8.56
CA ASP A 131 0.03 -1.47 9.59
C ASP A 131 -0.90 -0.38 9.02
N ASP A 132 -1.89 0.05 9.80
CA ASP A 132 -2.90 1.04 9.40
C ASP A 132 -2.30 2.42 9.08
N ALA A 133 -0.97 2.62 9.09
CA ALA A 133 -0.39 3.96 9.22
C ALA A 133 0.16 4.60 7.95
N TYR A 134 0.67 3.85 6.96
CA TYR A 134 1.60 4.45 5.97
C TYR A 134 0.95 4.83 4.63
N GLY A 135 1.43 5.87 3.95
CA GLY A 135 1.09 6.08 2.53
C GLY A 135 1.90 7.19 1.89
N PRO A 136 2.03 7.22 0.54
CA PRO A 136 2.61 8.36 -0.13
C PRO A 136 1.76 9.59 0.13
N VAL A 137 2.40 10.72 0.38
CA VAL A 137 1.74 12.01 0.56
C VAL A 137 2.43 13.09 -0.27
N SER A 138 1.61 13.98 -0.83
CA SER A 138 2.06 15.22 -1.46
C SER A 138 1.24 16.40 -0.94
N ILE A 139 1.92 17.46 -0.54
CA ILE A 139 1.34 18.72 -0.05
C ILE A 139 1.76 19.83 -1.00
N PHE A 140 0.78 20.52 -1.57
CA PHE A 140 0.92 21.66 -2.45
C PHE A 140 0.42 22.89 -1.71
N TYR A 141 1.20 23.96 -1.69
CA TYR A 141 0.84 25.16 -0.97
C TYR A 141 1.52 26.39 -1.57
N ARG A 142 0.98 27.58 -1.28
CA ARG A 142 1.71 28.83 -1.50
C ARG A 142 2.47 29.23 -0.25
N ASP A 143 3.75 29.51 -0.41
CA ASP A 143 4.57 30.05 0.67
C ASP A 143 4.18 31.50 1.01
N ASP A 144 4.84 32.06 2.03
CA ASP A 144 4.61 33.44 2.48
C ASP A 144 4.93 34.51 1.42
N ARG A 145 5.64 34.16 0.35
CA ARG A 145 5.98 35.03 -0.78
C ARG A 145 5.05 34.81 -1.98
N GLY A 146 4.07 33.91 -1.86
CA GLY A 146 3.13 33.55 -2.91
C GLY A 146 3.65 32.53 -3.92
N ASN A 147 4.85 31.98 -3.72
CA ASN A 147 5.41 30.95 -4.59
C ASN A 147 4.72 29.61 -4.34
N ILE A 148 4.46 28.86 -5.40
CA ILE A 148 3.99 27.49 -5.28
C ILE A 148 5.15 26.62 -4.77
N ALA A 149 4.91 25.95 -3.65
CA ALA A 149 5.82 25.00 -3.03
C ALA A 149 5.16 23.62 -2.97
N ARG A 150 6.01 22.60 -2.99
CA ARG A 150 5.60 21.20 -2.94
C ARG A 150 6.44 20.45 -1.92
N LEU A 151 5.76 19.67 -1.09
CA LEU A 151 6.37 18.76 -0.14
C LEU A 151 5.86 17.35 -0.44
N ASN A 152 6.78 16.44 -0.73
CA ASN A 152 6.47 15.02 -0.90
C ASN A 152 7.01 14.23 0.29
N GLY A 153 6.42 13.08 0.57
CA GLY A 153 6.89 12.22 1.65
C GLY A 153 6.02 11.00 1.88
N VAL A 154 6.12 10.50 3.10
CA VAL A 154 5.31 9.42 3.67
C VAL A 154 4.49 9.98 4.82
N VAL A 155 3.18 9.77 4.78
CA VAL A 155 2.33 10.01 5.94
C VAL A 155 2.28 8.76 6.81
N ARG A 156 2.27 8.95 8.14
CA ARG A 156 2.01 7.93 9.16
C ARG A 156 0.80 8.36 9.98
N TYR A 157 -0.20 7.51 10.18
CA TYR A 157 -1.32 7.78 11.09
C TYR A 157 -1.58 6.62 12.05
N GLY A 158 -2.00 6.91 13.28
CA GLY A 158 -2.21 5.88 14.30
C GLY A 158 -3.52 5.09 14.17
N ALA A 159 -4.40 5.46 13.23
CA ALA A 159 -5.77 4.99 13.12
C ALA A 159 -6.33 5.20 11.71
N LEU A 160 -7.47 4.59 11.38
CA LEU A 160 -8.06 4.72 10.04
C LEU A 160 -8.85 6.02 9.89
N ILE A 161 -8.48 6.81 8.88
CA ILE A 161 -9.22 8.00 8.45
C ILE A 161 -10.64 7.58 8.02
N GLY A 162 -11.67 8.32 8.45
CA GLY A 162 -13.08 8.03 8.11
C GLY A 162 -13.77 7.01 9.03
N ARG A 163 -13.01 6.24 9.82
CA ARG A 163 -13.56 5.34 10.85
C ARG A 163 -13.43 5.93 12.25
N ASP A 164 -12.22 6.34 12.62
CA ASP A 164 -11.90 6.79 13.96
C ASP A 164 -12.18 8.29 14.11
N ARG A 165 -12.86 8.71 15.19
CA ARG A 165 -13.38 10.09 15.36
C ARG A 165 -12.34 11.19 15.09
N SER A 166 -11.11 10.93 15.50
CA SER A 166 -9.96 11.79 15.28
C SER A 166 -8.73 10.94 15.07
N VAL A 167 -7.95 11.27 14.04
CA VAL A 167 -6.74 10.56 13.64
C VAL A 167 -5.60 11.55 13.58
N THR A 168 -4.61 11.36 14.44
CA THR A 168 -3.34 12.11 14.35
C THR A 168 -2.46 11.49 13.28
N PHE A 169 -1.78 12.34 12.52
CA PHE A 169 -0.82 11.90 11.52
C PHE A 169 0.48 12.71 11.58
N THR A 170 1.55 12.11 11.08
CA THR A 170 2.85 12.75 10.87
C THR A 170 3.29 12.57 9.43
N VAL A 171 4.02 13.51 8.86
CA VAL A 171 4.64 13.39 7.54
C VAL A 171 6.15 13.41 7.70
N ASP A 172 6.80 12.38 7.14
CA ASP A 172 8.24 12.34 6.99
C ASP A 172 8.60 12.62 5.53
N ASN A 173 9.65 13.42 5.28
CA ASN A 173 10.13 13.68 3.93
C ASN A 173 10.91 12.47 3.36
N PRO A 174 11.38 12.49 2.10
CA PRO A 174 12.09 11.34 1.51
C PRO A 174 13.41 10.99 2.22
N ARG A 175 13.96 11.90 3.03
CA ARG A 175 15.15 11.67 3.87
C ARG A 175 14.81 11.04 5.23
N GLY A 176 13.53 10.78 5.51
CA GLY A 176 13.04 10.25 6.77
C GLY A 176 12.93 11.28 7.90
N GLU A 177 13.07 12.57 7.59
CA GLU A 177 12.92 13.64 8.58
C GLU A 177 11.45 13.98 8.76
N ARG A 178 10.97 14.01 10.01
CA ARG A 178 9.62 14.48 10.32
C ARG A 178 9.50 15.96 9.98
N VAL A 179 8.59 16.29 9.08
CA VAL A 179 8.39 17.65 8.56
C VAL A 179 7.02 18.22 8.91
N CYS A 180 6.01 17.39 9.11
CA CYS A 180 4.68 17.85 9.52
C CYS A 180 4.04 16.96 10.57
N ASP A 181 3.18 17.56 11.38
CA ASP A 181 2.23 16.90 12.26
C ASP A 181 0.83 17.41 11.95
N GLY A 182 -0.19 16.60 12.15
CA GLY A 182 -1.56 16.99 11.85
C GLY A 182 -2.62 16.09 12.45
N THR A 183 -3.87 16.44 12.16
CA THR A 183 -5.05 15.73 12.63
C THR A 183 -6.11 15.74 11.54
N MET A 184 -6.82 14.62 11.39
CA MET A 184 -8.07 14.52 10.63
C MET A 184 -9.20 14.15 11.58
N THR A 185 -10.32 14.87 11.52
CA THR A 185 -11.52 14.58 12.31
C THR A 185 -12.66 14.22 11.38
N ASN A 186 -13.38 13.15 11.67
CA ASN A 186 -14.46 12.69 10.79
C ASN A 186 -15.73 13.52 11.03
N GLU A 187 -16.35 13.97 9.94
CA GLU A 187 -17.72 14.52 9.93
C GLU A 187 -18.68 13.56 9.19
N GLY A 188 -18.15 12.64 8.39
CA GLY A 188 -18.86 11.54 7.76
C GLY A 188 -17.93 10.38 7.40
N PRO A 189 -18.45 9.30 6.78
CA PRO A 189 -17.66 8.10 6.47
C PRO A 189 -16.49 8.34 5.51
N ALA A 190 -16.59 9.35 4.66
CA ALA A 190 -15.61 9.67 3.62
C ALA A 190 -15.15 11.13 3.65
N SER A 191 -15.48 11.90 4.69
CA SER A 191 -15.16 13.32 4.75
C SER A 191 -15.03 13.83 6.19
N GLY A 192 -14.36 14.97 6.31
CA GLY A 192 -14.17 15.62 7.60
C GLY A 192 -13.28 16.84 7.50
N GLN A 193 -12.72 17.24 8.64
CA GLN A 193 -11.79 18.36 8.74
C GLN A 193 -10.36 17.87 8.90
N PHE A 194 -9.40 18.64 8.43
CA PHE A 194 -8.00 18.43 8.69
C PHE A 194 -7.34 19.70 9.21
N SER A 195 -6.26 19.51 9.95
CA SER A 195 -5.29 20.55 10.26
C SER A 195 -3.89 19.96 10.20
N LEU A 196 -2.92 20.75 9.76
CA LEU A 196 -1.51 20.38 9.75
C LEU A 196 -0.63 21.57 10.15
N SER A 197 0.52 21.25 10.69
CA SER A 197 1.61 22.17 11.00
C SER A 197 2.91 21.53 10.54
N CYS A 198 3.72 22.27 9.77
CA CYS A 198 4.99 21.80 9.25
C CYS A 198 6.15 22.72 9.66
N PHE A 199 7.35 22.15 9.64
CA PHE A 199 8.62 22.84 9.89
C PHE A 199 8.64 23.61 11.22
N GLY A 200 8.07 23.01 12.27
CA GLY A 200 7.97 23.62 13.60
C GLY A 200 7.03 24.83 13.66
N GLY A 201 5.93 24.81 12.89
CA GLY A 201 4.90 25.86 12.91
C GLY A 201 5.08 26.98 11.88
N LYS A 202 6.14 26.93 11.05
CA LYS A 202 6.39 27.94 10.00
C LYS A 202 5.36 27.89 8.87
N PHE A 203 4.79 26.71 8.64
CA PHE A 203 3.71 26.49 7.69
C PHE A 203 2.59 25.74 8.40
N GLY A 204 1.36 26.10 8.13
CA GLY A 204 0.20 25.41 8.68
C GLY A 204 -1.01 25.62 7.81
N GLY A 205 -1.90 24.64 7.78
CA GLY A 205 -3.10 24.65 6.97
C GLY A 205 -4.24 23.94 7.67
N ARG A 206 -5.47 24.38 7.38
CA ARG A 206 -6.69 23.71 7.85
C ARG A 206 -7.79 23.81 6.80
N GLY A 207 -8.70 22.86 6.81
CA GLY A 207 -9.83 22.81 5.89
C GLY A 207 -10.52 21.46 5.97
N SER A 208 -11.14 21.04 4.88
CA SER A 208 -11.82 19.76 4.80
C SER A 208 -11.01 18.71 4.02
N TYR A 209 -11.34 17.44 4.22
CA TYR A 209 -10.85 16.35 3.39
C TYR A 209 -11.99 15.48 2.88
N GLU A 210 -11.72 14.79 1.78
CA GLU A 210 -12.57 13.77 1.19
C GLU A 210 -11.74 12.54 0.86
N SER A 211 -12.31 11.36 1.08
CA SER A 211 -11.78 10.08 0.60
C SER A 211 -12.38 9.77 -0.76
N LYS A 212 -11.53 9.36 -1.70
CA LYS A 212 -11.89 8.93 -3.05
C LYS A 212 -11.54 7.45 -3.19
N THR A 213 -12.48 6.70 -3.71
CA THR A 213 -12.34 5.27 -4.00
C THR A 213 -12.21 5.08 -5.50
N GLY A 214 -11.33 4.18 -5.92
CA GLY A 214 -11.11 3.84 -7.32
C GLY A 214 -10.17 4.81 -8.04
N ALA A 215 -10.46 5.12 -9.31
CA ALA A 215 -9.49 5.68 -10.26
C ALA A 215 -8.75 6.95 -9.75
N PRO A 216 -7.41 7.03 -9.91
CA PRO A 216 -6.50 5.99 -10.38
C PRO A 216 -6.15 4.95 -9.28
N ASN A 217 -6.28 5.32 -8.01
CA ASN A 217 -6.17 4.46 -6.84
C ASN A 217 -6.91 5.12 -5.66
N ASP A 218 -7.26 4.36 -4.62
CA ASP A 218 -7.88 4.91 -3.40
C ASP A 218 -6.96 5.97 -2.77
N HIS A 219 -7.53 7.13 -2.43
CA HIS A 219 -6.75 8.26 -1.91
C HIS A 219 -7.59 9.25 -1.12
N VAL A 220 -6.94 10.08 -0.31
CA VAL A 220 -7.56 11.20 0.42
C VAL A 220 -7.08 12.51 -0.18
N ILE A 221 -8.00 13.47 -0.33
CA ILE A 221 -7.71 14.83 -0.77
C ILE A 221 -8.18 15.79 0.32
N ALA A 222 -7.25 16.51 0.91
CA ALA A 222 -7.48 17.57 1.87
C ALA A 222 -7.28 18.93 1.19
N ARG A 223 -8.24 19.84 1.31
CA ARG A 223 -8.23 21.18 0.73
C ARG A 223 -8.53 22.22 1.79
N GLY A 224 -7.69 23.23 1.88
CA GLY A 224 -7.80 24.23 2.92
C GLY A 224 -6.99 25.47 2.63
N GLN A 225 -6.77 26.23 3.70
CA GLN A 225 -6.02 27.47 3.64
C GLN A 225 -5.06 27.59 4.82
N THR A 226 -3.99 28.36 4.61
CA THR A 226 -3.11 28.80 5.69
C THR A 226 -3.80 29.87 6.55
N GLY A 227 -3.18 30.26 7.66
CA GLY A 227 -3.66 31.39 8.48
C GLY A 227 -3.76 32.72 7.72
N ARG A 228 -3.10 32.85 6.55
CA ARG A 228 -3.15 34.02 5.67
C ARG A 228 -4.09 33.85 4.48
N GLY A 229 -4.91 32.79 4.45
CA GLY A 229 -5.86 32.52 3.37
C GLY A 229 -5.24 31.94 2.09
N GLN A 230 -3.95 31.58 2.10
CA GLN A 230 -3.30 30.96 0.94
C GLN A 230 -3.73 29.50 0.80
N PRO A 231 -3.97 28.98 -0.42
CA PRO A 231 -4.46 27.63 -0.64
C PRO A 231 -3.44 26.57 -0.20
N VAL A 232 -3.96 25.48 0.36
CA VAL A 232 -3.23 24.26 0.72
C VAL A 232 -4.01 23.05 0.20
N VAL A 233 -3.33 22.15 -0.48
CA VAL A 233 -3.87 20.86 -0.92
C VAL A 233 -2.94 19.75 -0.44
N MET A 234 -3.46 18.75 0.23
CA MET A 234 -2.73 17.54 0.63
C MET A 234 -3.40 16.32 0.03
N VAL A 235 -2.60 15.44 -0.57
CA VAL A 235 -3.06 14.21 -1.22
C VAL A 235 -2.34 13.04 -0.57
N ILE A 236 -3.09 12.06 -0.05
CA ILE A 236 -2.55 10.83 0.56
C ILE A 236 -3.00 9.64 -0.28
N GLY A 237 -2.09 8.72 -0.60
CA GLY A 237 -2.41 7.47 -1.31
C GLY A 237 -2.11 7.48 -2.82
N LEU A 238 -1.67 8.62 -3.37
CA LEU A 238 -1.18 8.72 -4.75
C LEU A 238 0.32 8.99 -4.79
N PRO A 239 1.06 8.39 -5.76
CA PRO A 239 2.43 8.78 -6.06
C PRO A 239 2.53 10.26 -6.42
N ALA A 240 3.68 10.86 -6.12
CA ALA A 240 3.81 12.31 -6.10
C ALA A 240 3.50 12.94 -7.47
N GLN A 241 3.99 12.35 -8.55
CA GLN A 241 3.77 12.87 -9.91
C GLN A 241 2.29 12.86 -10.29
N LEU A 242 1.59 11.78 -9.94
CA LEU A 242 0.17 11.62 -10.19
C LEU A 242 -0.64 12.64 -9.35
N ALA A 243 -0.31 12.76 -8.07
CA ALA A 243 -0.91 13.78 -7.20
C ALA A 243 -0.70 15.21 -7.74
N ALA A 244 0.49 15.52 -8.27
CA ALA A 244 0.79 16.83 -8.82
C ALA A 244 -0.01 17.12 -10.09
N ASN A 245 -0.09 16.16 -11.01
CA ASN A 245 -0.83 16.30 -12.26
C ASN A 245 -2.34 16.45 -12.02
N THR A 246 -2.90 15.79 -10.99
CA THR A 246 -4.33 15.81 -10.72
C THR A 246 -4.76 16.95 -9.78
N TYR A 247 -3.93 17.31 -8.79
CA TYR A 247 -4.33 18.18 -7.68
C TYR A 247 -3.36 19.33 -7.38
N GLY A 248 -2.23 19.44 -8.09
CA GLY A 248 -1.18 20.42 -7.82
C GLY A 248 -1.49 21.87 -8.22
N GLY A 249 -2.63 22.14 -8.85
CA GLY A 249 -3.06 23.49 -9.20
C GLY A 249 -3.53 24.29 -7.99
N VAL A 250 -2.60 24.99 -7.32
CA VAL A 250 -2.82 25.88 -6.16
C VAL A 250 -2.26 27.28 -6.39
#